data_AF-A0AAU1EDN8-F1
#
_entry.id   AF-A0AAU1EDN8-F1
#
_cell.length_a   1.000
_cell.length_b   1.000
_cell.length_c   1.000
_cell.angle_alpha   90.00
_cell.angle_beta   90.00
_cell.angle_gamma   90.00
#
_symmetry.space_group_name_H-M   'P 1'
#
loop_
_entity.id
_entity.type
_entity.pdbx_description
1 polymer ?
#
loop_
_entity_poly.entity_id
_entity_poly.type
_entity_poly.pdbx_seq_one_letter_code
_entity_poly.pdbx_strand_id
1 'polypeptide(L)'
;MLTRTAYEDSLLASFWPRVRDFAVPPSMIETATARRRAGDWAGACAAAGVDVDLHLRCLARTHGRDLASRVRADLRHLAPDLLRWHMPRVGPYGLLRPGITMTLARYDTASPGSGTPTASDRAAPDPAHPVHLVVRTPPAWADGGQRISLALWEAPDGGSRGACCDDGARRHPHSRPSRRFRLDLHRHLWDARRTDELGVRCGAVSPAGEPRFPAGAEGLPFRAGVDVPPVAPRPRDLDPLGLVPPDLGCAVDRWAAEAAILLLADGRARGPVAVRLGSRYRLLLDVDVDQDEDEVRDLDVGRGRSVPGRVKDVGVGLVLAPFADSDRDVGLGPVTSSGEYKDVPAASDGPGLPHLRMRPVPKGGGGSPLPVLPDVATWVLPDLHLLRTGAIDADRLHPLVAAALVPGHHPVAVPRAPDPPGRPRIVECRGDRHRIGLVDGVLQPLDHDPTEIRREELLVALTGTPLPCLQAIDEAHRSPHCLSGVRERLHHGDTAGALAVVEGLLGPDAVLRGGALRDELLAAAERRITYGLFRAGLTGPAPGRIRPGPTRPHDHRSHPRDTTGR
;
A
#
# COMPACT_ATOMS: atom_id res chain seq x y z
N MET A 1 -12.04 11.15 -10.50
CA MET A 1 -11.55 11.47 -9.14
C MET A 1 -10.27 10.68 -8.86
N LEU A 2 -9.10 11.33 -8.85
CA LEU A 2 -7.85 10.70 -8.41
C LEU A 2 -7.86 10.62 -6.89
N THR A 3 -8.08 9.44 -6.33
CA THR A 3 -8.02 9.19 -4.89
C THR A 3 -6.60 9.44 -4.38
N ARG A 4 -6.45 10.37 -3.42
CA ARG A 4 -5.21 10.65 -2.69
C ARG A 4 -4.77 9.39 -1.93
N THR A 5 -3.46 9.16 -1.83
CA THR A 5 -2.96 8.05 -1.00
C THR A 5 -3.12 8.38 0.48
N ALA A 6 -3.32 7.36 1.32
CA ALA A 6 -3.51 7.49 2.77
C ALA A 6 -2.43 8.30 3.50
N TYR A 7 -1.22 8.39 2.94
CA TYR A 7 -0.12 9.18 3.48
C TYR A 7 -0.29 10.70 3.30
N GLU A 8 -1.18 11.15 2.41
CA GLU A 8 -1.39 12.58 2.08
C GLU A 8 -2.36 13.29 3.05
N ASP A 9 -3.01 12.57 3.96
CA ASP A 9 -4.01 13.12 4.88
C ASP A 9 -3.38 13.40 6.26
N SER A 10 -3.62 14.60 6.81
CA SER A 10 -3.33 14.97 8.22
C SER A 10 -4.10 14.13 9.27
N LEU A 11 -4.73 13.02 8.83
CA LEU A 11 -5.54 12.08 9.61
C LEU A 11 -4.74 10.87 10.11
N LEU A 12 -3.41 10.81 9.88
CA LEU A 12 -2.55 9.67 10.21
C LEU A 12 -2.77 9.12 11.63
N ALA A 13 -3.02 10.00 12.61
CA ALA A 13 -3.14 9.66 14.03
C ALA A 13 -4.37 8.78 14.37
N SER A 14 -5.54 8.99 13.74
CA SER A 14 -6.74 8.16 13.98
C SER A 14 -7.02 7.17 12.85
N PHE A 15 -6.46 7.42 11.67
CA PHE A 15 -6.61 6.59 10.48
C PHE A 15 -5.88 5.25 10.62
N TRP A 16 -4.57 5.26 10.87
CA TRP A 16 -3.76 4.05 10.86
C TRP A 16 -4.03 3.07 12.02
N PRO A 17 -4.38 3.50 13.25
CA PRO A 17 -4.79 2.56 14.30
C PRO A 17 -6.04 1.76 13.89
N ARG A 18 -7.06 2.45 13.33
CA ARG A 18 -8.29 1.82 12.85
C ARG A 18 -8.02 0.83 11.72
N VAL A 19 -7.21 1.22 10.73
CA VAL A 19 -6.82 0.33 9.62
C VAL A 19 -6.09 -0.89 10.15
N ARG A 20 -5.25 -0.75 11.18
CA ARG A 20 -4.53 -1.87 11.78
C ARG A 20 -5.47 -2.91 12.40
N ASP A 21 -6.53 -2.47 13.05
CA ASP A 21 -7.47 -3.36 13.74
C ASP A 21 -8.24 -4.28 12.78
N PHE A 22 -8.45 -3.85 11.53
CA PHE A 22 -9.32 -4.56 10.59
C PHE A 22 -8.63 -5.05 9.31
N ALA A 23 -7.59 -4.36 8.82
CA ALA A 23 -6.99 -4.69 7.52
C ALA A 23 -6.13 -5.95 7.55
N VAL A 24 -5.46 -6.21 8.68
CA VAL A 24 -4.63 -7.39 8.93
C VAL A 24 -4.82 -7.83 10.39
N PRO A 25 -5.94 -8.52 10.71
CA PRO A 25 -6.26 -8.90 12.09
C PRO A 25 -5.28 -9.96 12.63
N PRO A 26 -5.10 -10.08 13.95
CA PRO A 26 -4.17 -11.04 14.55
C PRO A 26 -4.39 -12.50 14.11
N SER A 27 -5.65 -12.91 13.93
CA SER A 27 -6.00 -14.26 13.44
C SER A 27 -5.46 -14.53 12.02
N MET A 28 -5.45 -13.51 11.16
CA MET A 28 -4.86 -13.59 9.82
C MET A 28 -3.34 -13.76 9.91
N ILE A 29 -2.67 -12.95 10.73
CA ILE A 29 -1.22 -13.00 10.92
C ILE A 29 -0.78 -14.39 11.37
N GLU A 30 -1.47 -14.93 12.37
CA GLU A 30 -1.14 -16.25 12.91
C GLU A 30 -1.39 -17.38 11.92
N THR A 31 -2.55 -17.37 11.25
CA THR A 31 -2.87 -18.41 10.27
C THR A 31 -1.90 -18.36 9.09
N ALA A 32 -1.62 -17.17 8.56
CA ALA A 32 -0.66 -16.98 7.47
C ALA A 32 0.76 -17.37 7.90
N THR A 33 1.19 -16.96 9.09
CA THR A 33 2.52 -17.31 9.64
C THR A 33 2.67 -18.80 9.89
N ALA A 34 1.66 -19.47 10.45
CA ALA A 34 1.68 -20.91 10.66
C ALA A 34 1.81 -21.68 9.33
N ARG A 35 1.01 -21.30 8.32
CA ARG A 35 1.05 -21.89 6.96
C ARG A 35 2.40 -21.66 6.28
N ARG A 36 2.93 -20.44 6.35
CA ARG A 36 4.25 -20.08 5.82
C ARG A 36 5.37 -20.90 6.47
N ARG A 37 5.37 -21.01 7.80
CA ARG A 37 6.36 -21.82 8.54
C ARG A 37 6.29 -23.31 8.20
N ALA A 38 5.11 -23.83 7.86
CA ALA A 38 4.92 -25.18 7.35
C ALA A 38 5.33 -25.35 5.86
N GLY A 39 5.72 -24.27 5.17
CA GLY A 39 6.06 -24.29 3.74
C GLY A 39 4.86 -24.22 2.78
N ASP A 40 3.64 -24.10 3.33
CA ASP A 40 2.39 -23.94 2.59
C ASP A 40 2.14 -22.47 2.23
N TRP A 41 2.94 -21.96 1.29
CA TRP A 41 2.84 -20.56 0.84
C TRP A 41 1.50 -20.23 0.18
N ALA A 42 0.87 -21.21 -0.49
CA ALA A 42 -0.44 -21.03 -1.11
C ALA A 42 -1.55 -20.89 -0.05
N GLY A 43 -1.51 -21.75 0.99
CA GLY A 43 -2.39 -21.62 2.14
C GLY A 43 -2.17 -20.33 2.93
N ALA A 44 -0.91 -19.86 3.04
CA ALA A 44 -0.60 -18.55 3.62
C ALA A 44 -1.24 -17.41 2.80
N CYS A 45 -1.11 -17.44 1.47
CA CYS A 45 -1.77 -16.46 0.58
C CYS A 45 -3.29 -16.46 0.77
N ALA A 46 -3.92 -17.65 0.80
CA ALA A 46 -5.35 -17.78 1.01
C ALA A 46 -5.80 -17.19 2.36
N ALA A 47 -5.04 -17.44 3.44
CA ALA A 47 -5.32 -16.88 4.76
C ALA A 47 -5.28 -15.34 4.79
N ALA A 48 -4.42 -14.72 3.97
CA ALA A 48 -4.29 -13.28 3.84
C ALA A 48 -5.19 -12.65 2.75
N GLY A 49 -6.09 -13.44 2.13
CA GLY A 49 -6.95 -12.96 1.04
C GLY A 49 -6.19 -12.61 -0.24
N VAL A 50 -5.05 -13.27 -0.46
CA VAL A 50 -4.24 -13.19 -1.68
C VAL A 50 -4.51 -14.40 -2.56
N ASP A 51 -5.03 -14.12 -3.75
CA ASP A 51 -5.35 -15.11 -4.76
C ASP A 51 -4.14 -15.43 -5.63
N VAL A 52 -3.82 -16.72 -5.78
CA VAL A 52 -2.66 -17.17 -6.56
C VAL A 52 -3.08 -17.38 -8.01
N ASP A 53 -2.64 -16.48 -8.89
CA ASP A 53 -2.88 -16.48 -10.34
C ASP A 53 -1.58 -16.75 -11.12
N LEU A 54 -0.72 -17.64 -10.61
CA LEU A 54 0.54 -18.02 -11.26
C LEU A 54 0.68 -19.54 -11.37
N HIS A 55 1.25 -19.99 -12.49
CA HIS A 55 1.41 -21.41 -12.81
C HIS A 55 2.88 -21.79 -12.92
N LEU A 56 3.49 -22.26 -11.83
CA LEU A 56 4.92 -22.63 -11.79
C LEU A 56 5.30 -23.72 -12.81
N ARG A 57 4.38 -24.62 -13.17
CA ARG A 57 4.60 -25.63 -14.23
C ARG A 57 4.68 -24.99 -15.62
N CYS A 58 3.85 -23.99 -15.89
CA CYS A 58 3.89 -23.23 -17.14
C CYS A 58 5.18 -22.41 -17.19
N LEU A 59 5.53 -21.72 -16.10
CA LEU A 59 6.80 -21.00 -15.96
C LEU A 59 8.01 -21.91 -16.24
N ALA A 60 8.04 -23.10 -15.66
CA ALA A 60 9.14 -24.06 -15.88
C ALA A 60 9.25 -24.55 -17.33
N ARG A 61 8.13 -24.63 -18.05
CA ARG A 61 8.09 -25.01 -19.47
C ARG A 61 8.56 -23.89 -20.39
N THR A 62 8.20 -22.65 -20.07
CA THR A 62 8.48 -21.48 -20.93
C THR A 62 9.87 -20.91 -20.68
N HIS A 63 10.27 -20.79 -19.41
CA HIS A 63 11.49 -20.09 -18.98
C HIS A 63 12.48 -20.98 -18.23
N GLY A 64 12.27 -22.30 -18.25
CA GLY A 64 13.16 -23.28 -17.65
C GLY A 64 12.94 -23.50 -16.14
N ARG A 65 13.51 -24.63 -15.66
CA ARG A 65 13.33 -25.09 -14.27
C ARG A 65 14.05 -24.20 -13.25
N ASP A 66 15.14 -23.54 -13.66
CA ASP A 66 15.94 -22.70 -12.77
C ASP A 66 15.16 -21.45 -12.35
N LEU A 67 14.57 -20.74 -13.32
CA LEU A 67 13.72 -19.59 -13.01
C LEU A 67 12.52 -19.99 -12.15
N ALA A 68 11.83 -21.08 -12.51
CA ALA A 68 10.72 -21.59 -11.72
C ALA A 68 11.12 -21.97 -10.28
N SER A 69 12.35 -22.43 -10.08
CA SER A 69 12.88 -22.76 -8.75
C SER A 69 13.22 -21.50 -7.95
N ARG A 70 13.79 -20.46 -8.58
CA ARG A 70 14.00 -19.14 -7.94
C ARG A 70 12.69 -18.52 -7.49
N VAL A 71 11.67 -18.51 -8.36
CA VAL A 71 10.33 -18.00 -8.01
C VAL A 71 9.73 -18.81 -6.86
N ARG A 72 9.80 -20.15 -6.91
CA ARG A 72 9.29 -21.00 -5.82
C ARG A 72 10.03 -20.75 -4.50
N ALA A 73 11.34 -20.51 -4.55
CA ALA A 73 12.12 -20.20 -3.35
C ALA A 73 11.62 -18.90 -2.70
N ASP A 74 11.43 -17.84 -3.48
CA ASP A 74 10.89 -16.57 -2.97
C ASP A 74 9.46 -16.73 -2.42
N LEU A 75 8.60 -17.50 -3.10
CA LEU A 75 7.22 -17.76 -2.62
C LEU A 75 7.18 -18.47 -1.26
N ARG A 76 8.14 -19.36 -0.94
CA ARG A 76 8.21 -20.01 0.38
C ARG A 76 8.49 -19.04 1.53
N HIS A 77 9.04 -17.87 1.23
CA HIS A 77 9.37 -16.85 2.22
C HIS A 77 8.44 -15.62 2.18
N LEU A 78 7.48 -15.61 1.24
CA LEU A 78 6.43 -14.60 1.17
C LEU A 78 5.61 -14.59 2.47
N ALA A 79 5.55 -13.45 3.14
CA ALA A 79 4.63 -13.12 4.22
C ALA A 79 3.46 -12.29 3.64
N PRO A 80 2.36 -12.93 3.22
CA PRO A 80 1.29 -12.25 2.48
C PRO A 80 0.43 -11.34 3.37
N ASP A 81 0.36 -11.63 4.68
CA ASP A 81 -0.19 -10.78 5.73
C ASP A 81 0.62 -9.48 5.89
N LEU A 82 1.94 -9.58 5.92
CA LEU A 82 2.84 -8.42 5.92
C LEU A 82 2.72 -7.61 4.62
N LEU A 83 2.72 -8.29 3.46
CA LEU A 83 2.48 -7.66 2.16
C LEU A 83 1.18 -6.86 2.17
N ARG A 84 0.07 -7.48 2.60
CA ARG A 84 -1.25 -6.84 2.67
C ARG A 84 -1.24 -5.59 3.53
N TRP A 85 -0.51 -5.58 4.64
CA TRP A 85 -0.38 -4.40 5.50
C TRP A 85 0.24 -3.22 4.73
N HIS A 86 1.34 -3.44 4.02
CA HIS A 86 2.09 -2.41 3.30
C HIS A 86 1.56 -2.09 1.89
N MET A 87 0.49 -2.74 1.43
CA MET A 87 -0.15 -2.38 0.16
C MET A 87 -0.67 -0.94 0.19
N PRO A 88 -0.60 -0.19 -0.93
CA PRO A 88 -1.10 1.18 -1.00
C PRO A 88 -2.57 1.29 -0.63
N ARG A 89 -2.92 2.28 0.18
CA ARG A 89 -4.29 2.54 0.66
C ARG A 89 -4.79 3.93 0.30
N VAL A 90 -6.10 4.09 0.28
CA VAL A 90 -6.79 5.36 0.02
C VAL A 90 -7.64 5.76 1.23
N GLY A 91 -7.66 7.05 1.54
CA GLY A 91 -8.52 7.63 2.57
C GLY A 91 -9.99 7.74 2.13
N PRO A 92 -10.92 7.96 3.08
CA PRO A 92 -10.69 8.08 4.53
C PRO A 92 -10.75 6.73 5.28
N TYR A 93 -11.16 5.65 4.61
CA TYR A 93 -11.42 4.35 5.25
C TYR A 93 -10.21 3.39 5.24
N GLY A 94 -9.13 3.74 4.53
CA GLY A 94 -7.91 2.92 4.50
C GLY A 94 -8.06 1.59 3.78
N LEU A 95 -8.93 1.59 2.78
CA LEU A 95 -9.06 0.50 1.82
C LEU A 95 -7.86 0.50 0.87
N LEU A 96 -7.48 -0.68 0.43
CA LEU A 96 -6.52 -0.93 -0.64
C LEU A 96 -6.87 -0.11 -1.87
N ARG A 97 -5.84 0.51 -2.45
CA ARG A 97 -5.95 1.26 -3.68
C ARG A 97 -6.35 0.30 -4.81
N PRO A 98 -7.49 0.53 -5.50
CA PRO A 98 -7.91 -0.36 -6.57
C PRO A 98 -7.12 -0.17 -7.86
N GLY A 99 -7.11 -1.22 -8.69
CA GLY A 99 -6.64 -1.21 -10.07
C GLY A 99 -5.13 -1.08 -10.26
N ILE A 100 -4.30 -1.36 -9.26
CA ILE A 100 -2.83 -1.23 -9.38
C ILE A 100 -2.18 -2.59 -9.65
N THR A 101 -1.08 -2.57 -10.41
CA THR A 101 -0.14 -3.69 -10.56
C THR A 101 1.21 -3.22 -10.02
N MET A 102 1.82 -3.98 -9.11
CA MET A 102 3.09 -3.63 -8.46
C MET A 102 4.06 -4.80 -8.59
N THR A 103 5.33 -4.50 -8.85
CA THR A 103 6.37 -5.54 -8.88
C THR A 103 6.77 -5.89 -7.45
N LEU A 104 6.77 -7.18 -7.11
CA LEU A 104 7.36 -7.73 -5.88
C LEU A 104 8.80 -8.18 -6.10
N ALA A 105 9.10 -8.83 -7.23
CA ALA A 105 10.44 -9.27 -7.56
C ALA A 105 10.64 -9.29 -9.08
N ARG A 106 11.86 -9.01 -9.52
CA ARG A 106 12.31 -9.09 -10.92
C ARG A 106 13.25 -10.29 -11.05
N TYR A 107 13.10 -11.01 -12.15
CA TYR A 107 13.94 -12.15 -12.47
C TYR A 107 14.44 -12.02 -13.89
N ASP A 108 15.76 -12.01 -14.05
CA ASP A 108 16.36 -12.03 -15.37
C ASP A 108 16.19 -13.41 -16.00
N THR A 109 15.85 -13.39 -17.29
CA THR A 109 15.59 -14.56 -18.13
C THR A 109 16.84 -15.01 -18.88
N ALA A 110 17.88 -14.18 -18.94
CA ALA A 110 19.17 -14.55 -19.50
C ALA A 110 19.84 -15.63 -18.64
N SER A 111 20.12 -16.78 -19.24
CA SER A 111 20.84 -17.88 -18.58
C SER A 111 22.32 -17.51 -18.44
N PRO A 112 22.90 -17.50 -17.23
CA PRO A 112 24.34 -17.38 -17.08
C PRO A 112 24.99 -18.73 -17.42
N GLY A 113 25.28 -18.96 -18.71
CA GLY A 113 26.14 -20.07 -19.15
C GLY A 113 25.73 -20.75 -20.44
N SER A 114 26.33 -20.32 -21.55
CA SER A 114 27.04 -21.22 -22.48
C SER A 114 27.82 -20.39 -23.50
N GLY A 115 29.15 -20.55 -23.53
CA GLY A 115 30.04 -20.00 -24.55
C GLY A 115 30.78 -18.73 -24.14
N THR A 116 32.11 -18.80 -24.10
CA THR A 116 32.98 -17.64 -24.34
C THR A 116 32.49 -16.94 -25.63
N PRO A 117 32.21 -15.63 -25.62
CA PRO A 117 31.74 -14.94 -26.81
C PRO A 117 32.82 -15.01 -27.88
N THR A 118 32.58 -15.78 -28.94
CA THR A 118 33.42 -15.76 -30.15
C THR A 118 33.14 -14.46 -30.89
N ALA A 119 34.18 -13.82 -31.42
CA ALA A 119 34.14 -12.49 -32.05
C ALA A 119 33.18 -12.35 -33.26
N SER A 120 32.52 -13.42 -33.68
CA SER A 120 31.53 -13.45 -34.77
C SER A 120 30.08 -13.17 -34.32
N ASP A 121 29.74 -13.20 -33.04
CA ASP A 121 28.38 -12.88 -32.56
C ASP A 121 28.24 -11.37 -32.24
N ARG A 122 28.20 -10.55 -33.29
CA ARG A 122 27.87 -9.11 -33.22
C ARG A 122 26.39 -8.82 -33.56
N ALA A 123 25.49 -9.76 -33.28
CA ALA A 123 24.10 -9.41 -33.04
C ALA A 123 23.95 -9.23 -31.54
N ALA A 124 23.68 -8.00 -31.08
CA ALA A 124 23.35 -7.76 -29.67
C ALA A 124 22.24 -8.76 -29.27
N PRO A 125 22.43 -9.58 -28.22
CA PRO A 125 21.36 -10.47 -27.78
C PRO A 125 20.11 -9.62 -27.54
N ASP A 126 18.99 -10.03 -28.13
CA ASP A 126 17.68 -9.41 -27.91
C ASP A 126 17.51 -9.29 -26.39
N PRO A 127 17.30 -8.08 -25.83
CA PRO A 127 17.27 -7.90 -24.39
C PRO A 127 16.13 -8.75 -23.82
N ALA A 128 16.50 -9.92 -23.28
CA ALA A 128 15.55 -10.86 -22.74
C ALA A 128 14.72 -10.14 -21.68
N HIS A 129 13.42 -9.98 -21.94
CA HIS A 129 12.56 -9.21 -21.06
C HIS A 129 12.50 -9.91 -19.69
N PRO A 130 12.74 -9.19 -18.58
CA PRO A 130 12.70 -9.79 -17.26
C PRO A 130 11.28 -10.26 -16.94
N VAL A 131 11.19 -11.37 -16.20
CA VAL A 131 9.92 -11.86 -15.63
C VAL A 131 9.72 -11.17 -14.28
N HIS A 132 8.52 -10.64 -14.07
CA HIS A 132 8.15 -9.97 -12.83
C HIS A 132 7.18 -10.85 -12.04
N LEU A 133 7.47 -11.11 -10.77
CA LEU A 133 6.44 -11.49 -9.80
C LEU A 133 5.70 -10.22 -9.41
N VAL A 134 4.40 -10.18 -9.65
CA VAL A 134 3.57 -9.00 -9.42
C VAL A 134 2.43 -9.28 -8.47
N VAL A 135 2.03 -8.23 -7.76
CA VAL A 135 0.80 -8.18 -6.96
C VAL A 135 -0.17 -7.19 -7.61
N ARG A 136 -1.45 -7.55 -7.67
CA ARG A 136 -2.49 -6.76 -8.33
C ARG A 136 -3.67 -6.53 -7.39
N THR A 137 -4.24 -5.34 -7.45
CA THR A 137 -5.58 -5.09 -6.91
C THR A 137 -6.59 -5.07 -8.06
N PRO A 138 -7.79 -5.64 -7.85
CA PRO A 138 -8.90 -5.52 -8.80
C PRO A 138 -9.33 -4.05 -8.98
N PRO A 139 -10.04 -3.72 -10.07
CA PRO A 139 -10.68 -2.42 -10.22
C PRO A 139 -11.68 -2.15 -9.08
N ALA A 140 -12.01 -0.87 -8.84
CA ALA A 140 -12.82 -0.46 -7.70
C ALA A 140 -14.19 -1.15 -7.63
N TRP A 141 -14.82 -1.40 -8.78
CA TRP A 141 -16.12 -2.08 -8.86
C TRP A 141 -16.04 -3.58 -8.54
N ALA A 142 -14.84 -4.17 -8.56
CA ALA A 142 -14.58 -5.58 -8.30
C ALA A 142 -13.68 -5.79 -7.07
N ASP A 143 -13.62 -4.84 -6.14
CA ASP A 143 -12.65 -4.89 -5.04
C ASP A 143 -12.75 -6.16 -4.16
N GLY A 144 -13.92 -6.82 -4.20
CA GLY A 144 -14.15 -8.15 -3.66
C GLY A 144 -14.03 -8.23 -2.15
N GLY A 145 -14.16 -7.09 -1.45
CA GLY A 145 -13.77 -7.01 -0.04
C GLY A 145 -12.26 -7.06 0.12
N GLN A 146 -11.54 -6.21 -0.61
CA GLN A 146 -10.09 -6.00 -0.43
C GLN A 146 -9.26 -7.22 -0.81
N ARG A 147 -9.62 -7.89 -1.91
CA ARG A 147 -8.87 -9.02 -2.45
C ARG A 147 -7.68 -8.56 -3.28
N ILE A 148 -6.64 -9.37 -3.29
CA ILE A 148 -5.39 -9.11 -3.98
C ILE A 148 -5.08 -10.35 -4.82
N SER A 149 -4.46 -10.22 -5.99
CA SER A 149 -3.92 -11.37 -6.72
C SER A 149 -2.41 -11.31 -6.90
N LEU A 150 -1.78 -12.49 -6.89
CA LEU A 150 -0.36 -12.71 -7.11
C LEU A 150 -0.18 -13.41 -8.45
N ALA A 151 0.56 -12.78 -9.37
CA ALA A 151 0.69 -13.25 -10.75
C ALA A 151 2.14 -13.09 -11.26
N LEU A 152 2.40 -13.62 -12.45
CA LEU A 152 3.61 -13.33 -13.21
C LEU A 152 3.27 -12.34 -14.31
N TRP A 153 4.20 -11.44 -14.61
CA TRP A 153 4.07 -10.47 -15.69
C TRP A 153 5.38 -10.41 -16.50
N GLU A 154 5.22 -10.33 -17.82
CA GLU A 154 6.31 -10.16 -18.77
C GLU A 154 5.98 -8.98 -19.69
N ALA A 155 7.00 -8.22 -20.08
CA ALA A 155 6.80 -7.19 -21.08
C ALA A 155 6.40 -7.85 -22.41
N PRO A 156 5.32 -7.40 -23.06
CA PRO A 156 4.93 -7.97 -24.34
C PRO A 156 6.00 -7.66 -25.39
N ASP A 157 6.61 -8.69 -25.96
CA ASP A 157 7.44 -8.56 -27.16
C ASP A 157 6.57 -7.96 -28.27
N GLY A 158 7.05 -6.90 -28.93
CA GLY A 158 6.29 -6.02 -29.83
C GLY A 158 5.61 -6.64 -31.06
N GLY A 159 5.39 -7.96 -31.12
CA GLY A 159 4.72 -8.62 -32.25
C GLY A 159 4.05 -9.98 -31.98
N SER A 160 4.10 -10.56 -30.76
CA SER A 160 3.61 -11.93 -30.55
C SER A 160 2.61 -12.05 -29.40
N ARG A 161 1.58 -12.89 -29.59
CA ARG A 161 0.56 -13.23 -28.58
C ARG A 161 1.25 -13.58 -27.26
N GLY A 162 1.09 -12.70 -26.27
CA GLY A 162 1.71 -12.79 -24.95
C GLY A 162 1.61 -14.20 -24.35
N ALA A 163 2.69 -14.58 -23.66
CA ALA A 163 2.90 -15.89 -23.08
C ALA A 163 1.63 -16.47 -22.44
N CYS A 164 1.45 -17.78 -22.64
CA CYS A 164 0.34 -18.61 -22.18
C CYS A 164 0.13 -18.65 -20.65
N CYS A 165 0.88 -17.85 -19.88
CA CYS A 165 0.90 -17.80 -18.42
C CYS A 165 0.20 -16.57 -17.80
N ASP A 166 -0.16 -15.52 -18.54
CA ASP A 166 -0.80 -14.29 -18.00
C ASP A 166 -2.19 -14.00 -18.61
N ASP A 167 -3.10 -14.97 -18.52
CA ASP A 167 -4.50 -14.82 -18.96
C ASP A 167 -5.26 -13.75 -18.11
N GLY A 168 -4.74 -13.44 -16.92
CA GLY A 168 -5.26 -12.43 -16.01
C GLY A 168 -4.89 -10.98 -16.35
N ALA A 169 -3.75 -10.70 -17.00
CA ALA A 169 -3.29 -9.33 -17.25
C ALA A 169 -4.30 -8.46 -18.00
N ARG A 170 -5.04 -9.06 -18.94
CA ARG A 170 -6.04 -8.34 -19.75
C ARG A 170 -7.25 -7.88 -18.95
N ARG A 171 -7.48 -8.46 -17.76
CA ARG A 171 -8.60 -8.16 -16.88
C ARG A 171 -8.35 -6.91 -16.03
N HIS A 172 -7.09 -6.61 -15.71
CA HIS A 172 -6.75 -5.46 -14.86
C HIS A 172 -6.62 -4.16 -15.66
N PRO A 173 -7.20 -3.03 -15.20
CA PRO A 173 -7.15 -1.74 -15.90
C PRO A 173 -5.74 -1.24 -16.20
N HIS A 174 -4.81 -1.52 -15.29
CA HIS A 174 -3.38 -1.19 -15.42
C HIS A 174 -2.56 -2.48 -15.39
N SER A 175 -2.46 -3.14 -16.55
CA SER A 175 -1.73 -4.41 -16.68
C SER A 175 -0.22 -4.28 -16.49
N ARG A 176 0.35 -3.11 -16.77
CA ARG A 176 1.79 -2.83 -16.60
C ARG A 176 2.12 -2.47 -15.15
N PRO A 177 3.22 -2.99 -14.58
CA PRO A 177 3.67 -2.60 -13.25
C PRO A 177 3.88 -1.09 -13.12
N SER A 178 3.41 -0.53 -12.01
CA SER A 178 3.56 0.88 -11.69
C SER A 178 5.02 1.23 -11.40
N ARG A 179 5.50 2.34 -11.99
CA ARG A 179 6.82 2.91 -11.66
C ARG A 179 6.88 3.54 -10.26
N ARG A 180 5.73 3.93 -9.70
CA ARG A 180 5.61 4.53 -8.35
C ARG A 180 5.63 3.47 -7.24
N PHE A 181 5.20 2.25 -7.55
CA PHE A 181 4.97 1.19 -6.56
C PHE A 181 5.91 0.00 -6.83
N ARG A 182 7.16 0.14 -6.38
CA ARG A 182 8.28 -0.78 -6.64
C ARG A 182 8.65 -1.61 -5.40
N LEU A 183 7.81 -2.57 -5.02
CA LEU A 183 8.10 -3.44 -3.86
C LEU A 183 9.27 -4.41 -4.12
N ASP A 184 9.76 -4.51 -5.35
CA ASP A 184 11.03 -5.15 -5.69
C ASP A 184 12.24 -4.50 -5.03
N LEU A 185 12.17 -3.20 -4.74
CA LEU A 185 13.21 -2.45 -4.02
C LEU A 185 13.00 -2.48 -2.49
N HIS A 186 11.86 -3.01 -2.02
CA HIS A 186 11.45 -3.00 -0.63
C HIS A 186 11.01 -4.40 -0.19
N ARG A 187 11.85 -5.41 -0.44
CA ARG A 187 11.57 -6.81 -0.10
C ARG A 187 11.27 -7.01 1.39
N HIS A 188 11.85 -6.20 2.26
CA HIS A 188 11.58 -6.18 3.71
C HIS A 188 10.11 -5.94 4.09
N LEU A 189 9.26 -5.50 3.15
CA LEU A 189 7.82 -5.31 3.35
C LEU A 189 6.99 -6.56 3.03
N TRP A 190 7.59 -7.66 2.59
CA TRP A 190 6.85 -8.88 2.22
C TRP A 190 7.67 -10.18 2.28
N ASP A 191 9.01 -10.14 2.18
CA ASP A 191 9.90 -11.30 2.27
C ASP A 191 10.40 -11.45 3.72
N ALA A 192 9.97 -12.53 4.39
CA ALA A 192 10.29 -12.77 5.79
C ALA A 192 11.80 -12.89 6.09
N ARG A 193 12.64 -13.13 5.07
CA ARG A 193 14.11 -13.19 5.22
C ARG A 193 14.79 -11.83 5.24
N ARG A 194 14.06 -10.77 4.85
CA ARG A 194 14.61 -9.42 4.63
C ARG A 194 14.01 -8.40 5.59
N THR A 195 13.13 -8.82 6.51
CA THR A 195 12.41 -7.90 7.41
C THR A 195 13.33 -7.18 8.39
N ASP A 196 14.51 -7.72 8.65
CA ASP A 196 15.59 -7.09 9.41
C ASP A 196 16.07 -5.78 8.78
N GLU A 197 16.00 -5.64 7.45
CA GLU A 197 16.33 -4.36 6.80
C GLU A 197 15.36 -3.24 7.18
N LEU A 198 14.13 -3.56 7.61
CA LEU A 198 13.07 -2.58 7.85
C LEU A 198 13.55 -1.47 8.78
N GLY A 199 14.23 -1.83 9.88
CA GLY A 199 14.71 -0.87 10.88
C GLY A 199 15.67 0.17 10.28
N VAL A 200 16.63 -0.26 9.47
CA VAL A 200 17.57 0.63 8.79
C VAL A 200 16.88 1.42 7.68
N ARG A 201 16.06 0.76 6.86
CA ARG A 201 15.40 1.34 5.68
C ARG A 201 14.42 2.45 6.10
N CYS A 202 13.69 2.27 7.20
CA CYS A 202 12.74 3.25 7.73
C CYS A 202 13.36 4.30 8.67
N GLY A 203 14.66 4.17 8.99
CA GLY A 203 15.36 5.11 9.88
C GLY A 203 15.07 4.91 11.37
N ALA A 204 14.60 3.73 11.78
CA ALA A 204 14.48 3.33 13.19
C ALA A 204 15.80 2.84 13.79
N VAL A 205 16.72 2.37 12.95
CA VAL A 205 18.06 1.92 13.32
C VAL A 205 19.08 2.71 12.49
N SER A 206 20.14 3.18 13.13
CA SER A 206 21.30 3.80 12.48
C SER A 206 21.95 2.84 11.48
N PRO A 207 22.65 3.32 10.43
CA PRO A 207 23.51 2.46 9.61
C PRO A 207 24.54 1.66 10.43
N ALA A 208 24.95 2.17 11.60
CA ALA A 208 25.85 1.49 12.54
C ALA A 208 25.15 0.41 13.40
N GLY A 209 23.86 0.16 13.21
CA GLY A 209 23.08 -0.83 13.98
C GLY A 209 22.53 -0.33 15.30
N GLU A 210 22.79 0.94 15.66
CA GLU A 210 22.29 1.53 16.91
C GLU A 210 20.78 1.84 16.79
N PRO A 211 19.94 1.30 17.69
CA PRO A 211 18.53 1.60 17.68
C PRO A 211 18.31 3.07 18.06
N ARG A 212 17.57 3.81 17.23
CA ARG A 212 17.18 5.19 17.52
C ARG A 212 15.99 5.25 18.49
N PHE A 213 15.43 4.10 18.85
CA PHE A 213 14.45 3.92 19.92
C PHE A 213 15.13 3.15 21.06
N PRO A 214 15.15 3.68 22.29
CA PRO A 214 15.65 2.90 23.42
C PRO A 214 14.73 1.68 23.62
N ALA A 215 15.33 0.52 23.85
CA ALA A 215 14.60 -0.56 24.52
C ALA A 215 14.16 -0.02 25.89
N GLY A 216 12.92 -0.32 26.30
CA GLY A 216 12.41 0.12 27.61
C GLY A 216 13.44 -0.16 28.71
N ALA A 217 13.58 0.79 29.65
CA ALA A 217 14.57 0.64 30.72
C ALA A 217 14.39 -0.71 31.44
N GLU A 218 15.49 -1.41 31.68
CA GLU A 218 15.59 -2.61 32.52
C GLU A 218 14.66 -3.79 32.13
N GLY A 219 14.74 -4.27 30.89
CA GLY A 219 14.08 -5.53 30.49
C GLY A 219 12.54 -5.46 30.47
N LEU A 220 11.97 -4.26 30.54
CA LEU A 220 10.55 -4.00 30.40
C LEU A 220 10.19 -3.77 28.91
N PRO A 221 8.97 -4.14 28.49
CA PRO A 221 8.51 -3.88 27.12
C PRO A 221 8.48 -2.37 26.85
N PHE A 222 8.86 -1.98 25.62
CA PHE A 222 8.75 -0.59 25.14
C PHE A 222 7.31 -0.07 25.33
N ARG A 223 7.18 1.05 26.05
CA ARG A 223 5.90 1.71 26.32
C ARG A 223 5.73 2.97 25.48
N ALA A 224 4.76 2.93 24.57
CA ALA A 224 4.44 4.05 23.73
C ALA A 224 4.01 5.26 24.59
N GLY A 225 4.56 6.45 24.32
CA GLY A 225 4.30 7.67 25.08
C GLY A 225 5.17 7.88 26.34
N VAL A 226 5.92 6.86 26.79
CA VAL A 226 6.87 6.96 27.92
C VAL A 226 8.32 6.86 27.41
N ASP A 227 8.60 5.91 26.52
CA ASP A 227 9.95 5.63 26.00
C ASP A 227 10.23 6.28 24.62
N VAL A 228 9.47 7.32 24.25
CA VAL A 228 9.59 7.97 22.94
C VAL A 228 10.90 8.78 22.88
N PRO A 229 11.84 8.48 21.96
CA PRO A 229 13.09 9.21 21.85
C PRO A 229 12.87 10.68 21.44
N PRO A 230 13.81 11.58 21.78
CA PRO A 230 13.76 12.96 21.33
C PRO A 230 13.76 13.02 19.80
N VAL A 231 12.95 13.93 19.29
CA VAL A 231 12.61 14.21 17.89
C VAL A 231 13.76 13.93 16.91
N ALA A 232 13.43 13.22 15.82
CA ALA A 232 14.25 13.02 14.62
C ALA A 232 14.96 14.31 14.14
N PRO A 233 16.04 14.24 13.33
CA PRO A 233 16.74 15.42 12.81
C PRO A 233 15.76 16.48 12.31
N ARG A 234 16.02 17.75 12.63
CA ARG A 234 15.08 18.84 12.37
C ARG A 234 14.86 18.93 10.85
N PRO A 235 13.60 19.00 10.36
CA PRO A 235 13.30 19.07 8.94
C PRO A 235 14.06 20.17 8.18
N ARG A 236 14.44 21.25 8.86
CA ARG A 236 15.19 22.38 8.30
C ARG A 236 16.61 22.06 7.84
N ASP A 237 17.25 21.02 8.39
CA ASP A 237 18.61 20.64 8.01
C ASP A 237 18.61 19.79 6.71
N LEU A 238 17.50 19.11 6.45
CA LEU A 238 17.30 18.22 5.29
C LEU A 238 16.48 18.87 4.17
N ASP A 239 15.71 19.90 4.51
CA ASP A 239 14.95 20.75 3.60
C ASP A 239 15.22 22.24 3.90
N PRO A 240 16.45 22.73 3.59
CA PRO A 240 16.84 24.11 3.88
C PRO A 240 15.97 25.14 3.12
N LEU A 241 15.29 24.71 2.06
CA LEU A 241 14.43 25.55 1.22
C LEU A 241 12.94 25.50 1.63
N GLY A 242 12.55 24.71 2.63
CA GLY A 242 11.15 24.56 3.05
C GLY A 242 10.24 24.05 1.93
N LEU A 243 10.77 23.27 0.98
CA LEU A 243 10.04 22.71 -0.16
C LEU A 243 9.16 21.52 0.23
N VAL A 244 9.32 20.95 1.41
CA VAL A 244 8.52 19.84 1.91
C VAL A 244 7.52 20.39 2.91
N PRO A 245 6.20 20.29 2.65
CA PRO A 245 5.21 20.71 3.62
C PRO A 245 5.42 19.96 4.96
N PRO A 246 5.57 20.67 6.08
CA PRO A 246 5.98 20.08 7.36
C PRO A 246 4.98 19.05 7.91
N ASP A 247 3.70 19.17 7.53
CA ASP A 247 2.60 18.33 8.04
C ASP A 247 2.43 16.99 7.28
N LEU A 248 3.25 16.75 6.25
CA LEU A 248 3.06 15.62 5.33
C LEU A 248 3.77 14.32 5.75
N GLY A 249 4.53 14.31 6.86
CA GLY A 249 5.15 13.08 7.37
C GLY A 249 6.14 12.43 6.40
N CYS A 250 6.84 13.22 5.58
CA CYS A 250 7.82 12.76 4.60
C CYS A 250 9.09 12.18 5.24
N ALA A 251 9.65 11.11 4.66
CA ALA A 251 10.91 10.50 5.10
C ALA A 251 12.13 11.14 4.40
N VAL A 252 12.26 12.47 4.48
CA VAL A 252 13.26 13.24 3.71
C VAL A 252 14.69 12.78 3.99
N ASP A 253 14.98 12.36 5.22
CA ASP A 253 16.28 11.83 5.67
C ASP A 253 16.72 10.55 4.93
N ARG A 254 15.79 9.89 4.21
CA ARG A 254 16.03 8.64 3.49
C ARG A 254 16.03 8.80 1.97
N TRP A 255 15.54 9.92 1.44
CA TRP A 255 15.30 10.07 0.01
C TRP A 255 16.57 9.89 -0.84
N ALA A 256 17.72 10.40 -0.41
CA ALA A 256 18.98 10.25 -1.13
C ALA A 256 19.39 8.77 -1.28
N ALA A 257 19.39 8.02 -0.18
CA ALA A 257 19.76 6.60 -0.17
C ALA A 257 18.78 5.75 -1.00
N GLU A 258 17.48 6.02 -0.90
CA GLU A 258 16.45 5.30 -1.66
C GLU A 258 16.49 5.63 -3.16
N ALA A 259 16.81 6.88 -3.51
CA ALA A 259 17.00 7.29 -4.90
C ALA A 259 18.23 6.65 -5.53
N ALA A 260 19.35 6.50 -4.80
CA ALA A 260 20.52 5.77 -5.28
C ALA A 260 20.18 4.30 -5.62
N ILE A 261 19.41 3.64 -4.76
CA ILE A 261 18.95 2.25 -4.99
C ILE A 261 18.03 2.16 -6.21
N LEU A 262 17.11 3.12 -6.38
CA LEU A 262 16.25 3.19 -7.56
C LEU A 262 17.06 3.36 -8.84
N LEU A 263 18.03 4.30 -8.85
CA LEU A 263 18.87 4.57 -10.01
C LEU A 263 19.65 3.32 -10.41
N LEU A 264 20.31 2.67 -9.45
CA LEU A 264 21.06 1.44 -9.68
C LEU A 264 20.18 0.33 -10.27
N ALA A 265 18.96 0.13 -9.72
CA ALA A 265 18.03 -0.88 -10.20
C ALA A 265 17.44 -0.59 -11.60
N ASP A 266 17.48 0.66 -12.03
CA ASP A 266 17.10 1.10 -13.37
C ASP A 266 18.32 1.23 -14.31
N GLY A 267 19.50 0.75 -13.89
CA GLY A 267 20.73 0.74 -14.69
C GLY A 267 21.36 2.12 -14.87
N ARG A 268 21.12 3.04 -13.94
CA ARG A 268 21.61 4.42 -13.96
C ARG A 268 22.58 4.64 -12.80
N ALA A 269 23.74 5.20 -13.08
CA ALA A 269 24.68 5.59 -12.03
C ALA A 269 24.30 6.93 -11.36
N ARG A 270 23.68 7.85 -12.11
CA ARG A 270 23.37 9.22 -11.68
C ARG A 270 22.11 9.76 -12.37
N GLY A 271 21.54 10.83 -11.83
CA GLY A 271 20.54 11.64 -12.51
C GLY A 271 19.30 11.98 -11.66
N PRO A 272 18.42 12.84 -12.19
CA PRO A 272 17.27 13.34 -11.43
C PRO A 272 16.23 12.24 -11.17
N VAL A 273 15.78 12.16 -9.93
CA VAL A 273 14.66 11.32 -9.47
C VAL A 273 13.49 12.21 -9.09
N ALA A 274 12.29 11.87 -9.56
CA ALA A 274 11.08 12.60 -9.21
C ALA A 274 10.48 12.08 -7.89
N VAL A 275 10.28 12.97 -6.91
CA VAL A 275 9.55 12.69 -5.67
C VAL A 275 8.14 13.24 -5.80
N ARG A 276 7.12 12.45 -5.45
CA ARG A 276 5.71 12.83 -5.61
C ARG A 276 5.01 12.98 -4.27
N LEU A 277 4.77 14.21 -3.83
CA LEU A 277 4.03 14.53 -2.60
C LEU A 277 2.55 14.78 -2.93
N GLY A 278 1.92 13.76 -3.53
CA GLY A 278 0.51 13.77 -3.89
C GLY A 278 0.20 14.10 -5.35
N SER A 279 -1.03 14.53 -5.63
CA SER A 279 -1.50 14.72 -7.02
C SER A 279 -0.91 15.94 -7.73
N ARG A 280 -0.59 16.99 -6.97
CA ARG A 280 -0.21 18.31 -7.50
C ARG A 280 1.23 18.73 -7.17
N TYR A 281 1.91 18.01 -6.27
CA TYR A 281 3.22 18.40 -5.80
C TYR A 281 4.27 17.37 -6.21
N ARG A 282 5.31 17.84 -6.91
CA ARG A 282 6.44 17.02 -7.35
C ARG A 282 7.73 17.80 -7.16
N LEU A 283 8.75 17.10 -6.66
CA LEU A 283 10.11 17.62 -6.51
C LEU A 283 11.04 16.80 -7.40
N LEU A 284 12.13 17.42 -7.84
CA LEU A 284 13.27 16.71 -8.42
C LEU A 284 14.37 16.62 -7.36
N LEU A 285 14.89 15.42 -7.22
CA LEU A 285 16.03 15.10 -6.39
C LEU A 285 17.21 14.77 -7.32
N ASP A 286 18.26 15.57 -7.28
CA ASP A 286 19.53 15.24 -7.90
C ASP A 286 20.42 14.57 -6.83
N VAL A 287 20.87 13.34 -7.11
CA VAL A 287 21.73 12.56 -6.21
C VAL A 287 23.08 12.39 -6.89
N ASP A 288 24.10 13.01 -6.31
CA ASP A 288 25.50 12.77 -6.68
C ASP A 288 26.04 11.67 -5.76
N VAL A 289 26.26 10.48 -6.33
CA VAL A 289 26.99 9.39 -5.69
C VAL A 289 28.42 9.54 -6.21
N ASP A 290 29.31 10.11 -5.38
CA ASP A 290 30.79 10.15 -5.46
C ASP A 290 31.34 11.56 -5.11
N GLN A 291 31.97 11.69 -3.95
CA GLN A 291 33.11 12.59 -3.73
C GLN A 291 34.11 11.91 -2.81
N ASP A 292 34.86 10.97 -3.37
CA ASP A 292 36.17 10.58 -2.88
C ASP A 292 37.06 10.49 -4.12
N GLU A 293 37.52 11.62 -4.69
CA GLU A 293 38.78 11.68 -5.47
C GLU A 293 39.22 13.09 -5.97
N ASP A 294 38.41 14.15 -5.88
CA ASP A 294 38.78 15.46 -6.45
C ASP A 294 39.04 16.58 -5.41
N GLU A 295 39.75 16.29 -4.32
CA GLU A 295 40.29 17.33 -3.42
C GLU A 295 41.82 17.29 -3.27
N VAL A 296 42.56 17.01 -4.35
CA VAL A 296 43.98 17.39 -4.44
C VAL A 296 44.37 17.66 -5.90
N ARG A 297 44.21 18.91 -6.35
CA ARG A 297 44.83 19.62 -7.50
C ARG A 297 43.85 20.72 -7.92
N ASP A 298 44.02 21.99 -7.58
CA ASP A 298 45.15 22.83 -7.94
C ASP A 298 45.29 23.99 -6.94
N LEU A 299 46.47 24.09 -6.33
CA LEU A 299 47.05 25.36 -5.94
C LEU A 299 47.92 25.80 -7.11
N ASP A 300 47.50 26.78 -7.90
CA ASP A 300 48.43 27.84 -8.30
C ASP A 300 47.77 29.18 -8.68
N VAL A 301 48.55 30.21 -8.44
CA VAL A 301 48.21 31.62 -8.29
C VAL A 301 48.14 32.36 -9.64
N GLY A 302 47.15 33.25 -9.81
CA GLY A 302 47.00 33.99 -11.07
C GLY A 302 46.15 35.27 -11.04
N ARG A 303 46.49 36.21 -10.15
CA ARG A 303 46.32 37.69 -10.24
C ARG A 303 45.49 38.26 -11.43
N GLY A 304 44.38 38.96 -11.11
CA GLY A 304 44.14 40.29 -11.70
C GLY A 304 42.75 40.64 -12.26
N ARG A 305 42.17 41.67 -11.64
CA ARG A 305 41.41 42.80 -12.23
C ARG A 305 39.88 42.70 -12.33
N SER A 306 39.23 43.40 -11.40
CA SER A 306 37.85 43.90 -11.46
C SER A 306 37.71 45.05 -12.46
N VAL A 307 36.64 45.07 -13.27
CA VAL A 307 35.89 46.26 -13.77
C VAL A 307 34.43 45.83 -14.09
N PRO A 308 33.39 46.66 -13.83
CA PRO A 308 32.00 46.21 -13.65
C PRO A 308 31.14 46.33 -14.92
N GLY A 309 30.05 45.55 -15.01
CA GLY A 309 29.15 45.60 -16.17
C GLY A 309 27.77 45.00 -15.94
N ARG A 310 26.82 45.88 -15.57
CA ARG A 310 25.39 45.91 -15.99
C ARG A 310 24.50 44.71 -15.64
N VAL A 311 23.79 44.85 -14.52
CA VAL A 311 22.53 44.14 -14.24
C VAL A 311 21.48 44.61 -15.25
N LYS A 312 20.89 43.69 -16.01
CA LYS A 312 19.60 43.91 -16.67
C LYS A 312 18.53 43.30 -15.78
N ASP A 313 17.76 44.17 -15.15
CA ASP A 313 16.49 43.83 -14.53
C ASP A 313 15.57 43.22 -15.58
N VAL A 314 15.23 41.95 -15.40
CA VAL A 314 14.03 41.34 -15.97
C VAL A 314 13.33 40.64 -14.83
N GLY A 315 12.38 41.35 -14.21
CA GLY A 315 11.52 40.80 -13.18
C GLY A 315 10.69 39.64 -13.74
N VAL A 316 10.74 38.49 -13.06
CA VAL A 316 9.84 37.37 -13.31
C VAL A 316 9.11 37.05 -12.01
N GLY A 317 7.87 37.53 -11.92
CA GLY A 317 6.95 37.19 -10.84
C GLY A 317 6.54 35.71 -10.92
N LEU A 318 6.62 35.01 -9.79
CA LEU A 318 6.21 33.62 -9.68
C LEU A 318 4.68 33.53 -9.57
N VAL A 319 4.00 33.26 -10.68
CA VAL A 319 2.57 32.93 -10.69
C VAL A 319 2.42 31.42 -10.55
N LEU A 320 1.82 30.93 -9.46
CA LEU A 320 1.32 29.55 -9.36
C LEU A 320 0.10 29.40 -10.29
N ALA A 321 0.21 28.53 -11.28
CA ALA A 321 -0.89 28.15 -12.16
C ALA A 321 -0.88 26.62 -12.27
N PRO A 322 -2.05 25.97 -12.37
CA PRO A 322 -2.16 24.52 -12.43
C PRO A 322 -1.50 23.96 -13.69
N PHE A 323 -0.82 22.82 -13.56
CA PHE A 323 -0.51 21.96 -14.70
C PHE A 323 -1.80 21.29 -15.16
N ALA A 324 -2.25 21.61 -16.37
CA ALA A 324 -3.33 20.92 -17.04
C ALA A 324 -2.81 19.64 -17.72
N ASP A 325 -3.39 18.50 -17.40
CA ASP A 325 -3.69 17.48 -18.42
C ASP A 325 -5.13 17.79 -18.89
N SER A 326 -5.42 17.58 -20.17
CA SER A 326 -6.59 18.12 -20.85
C SER A 326 -7.93 17.81 -20.18
N ASP A 327 -8.51 18.77 -19.46
CA ASP A 327 -9.94 19.08 -19.42
C ASP A 327 -10.20 20.42 -18.69
N ARG A 328 -11.20 21.16 -19.17
CA ARG A 328 -11.35 22.64 -19.06
C ARG A 328 -11.92 23.19 -17.74
N ASP A 329 -11.52 24.46 -17.52
CA ASP A 329 -12.24 25.62 -16.96
C ASP A 329 -12.08 26.12 -15.48
N VAL A 330 -11.45 27.32 -15.42
CA VAL A 330 -11.74 28.62 -14.77
C VAL A 330 -11.78 28.79 -13.23
N GLY A 331 -10.71 29.41 -12.70
CA GLY A 331 -10.71 30.80 -12.16
C GLY A 331 -10.88 31.07 -10.64
N LEU A 332 -9.86 31.64 -9.99
CA LEU A 332 -9.85 32.94 -9.25
C LEU A 332 -8.46 33.23 -8.63
N GLY A 333 -8.15 34.53 -8.49
CA GLY A 333 -6.79 35.13 -8.50
C GLY A 333 -5.89 35.02 -7.25
N PRO A 334 -4.61 35.45 -7.35
CA PRO A 334 -3.59 35.27 -6.30
C PRO A 334 -3.37 36.51 -5.41
N VAL A 335 -2.80 36.28 -4.22
CA VAL A 335 -2.18 37.31 -3.36
C VAL A 335 -0.66 37.12 -3.41
N THR A 336 0.09 38.20 -3.66
CA THR A 336 1.55 38.20 -3.86
C THR A 336 2.31 38.53 -2.57
N SER A 337 3.44 37.86 -2.35
CA SER A 337 4.49 38.29 -1.44
C SER A 337 5.85 37.86 -2.02
N SER A 338 6.73 38.83 -2.19
CA SER A 338 8.04 38.75 -2.85
C SER A 338 9.17 38.77 -1.82
N GLY A 339 10.05 37.78 -1.85
CA GLY A 339 11.32 37.78 -1.12
C GLY A 339 12.36 36.93 -1.86
N GLU A 340 13.42 37.58 -2.35
CA GLU A 340 14.61 36.94 -2.91
C GLU A 340 15.35 36.10 -1.85
N TYR A 341 15.81 34.90 -2.22
CA TYR A 341 16.67 34.05 -1.38
C TYR A 341 17.98 33.74 -2.12
N LYS A 342 19.11 33.96 -1.43
CA LYS A 342 20.46 33.57 -1.86
C LYS A 342 20.77 32.13 -1.45
N ASP A 343 21.55 31.43 -2.28
CA ASP A 343 22.15 30.14 -1.97
C ASP A 343 23.04 30.23 -0.71
N VAL A 344 22.83 29.33 0.26
CA VAL A 344 23.69 29.16 1.44
C VAL A 344 24.06 27.67 1.53
N PRO A 345 25.35 27.30 1.62
CA PRO A 345 25.75 25.90 1.78
C PRO A 345 25.45 25.41 3.20
N ALA A 346 24.94 24.18 3.32
CA ALA A 346 24.72 23.52 4.61
C ALA A 346 26.06 22.97 5.15
N ALA A 347 26.27 23.12 6.46
CA ALA A 347 27.44 22.64 7.17
C ALA A 347 27.49 21.11 7.22
N SER A 348 28.68 20.56 7.00
CA SER A 348 28.98 19.13 7.03
C SER A 348 29.15 18.60 8.45
N ASP A 349 28.54 17.47 8.76
CA ASP A 349 29.02 16.56 9.81
C ASP A 349 28.75 15.10 9.39
N GLY A 350 29.83 14.31 9.21
CA GLY A 350 29.84 12.85 9.09
C GLY A 350 30.03 12.26 7.67
N PRO A 351 30.76 11.13 7.52
CA PRO A 351 31.16 10.61 6.21
C PRO A 351 30.02 9.91 5.44
N GLY A 352 29.88 10.23 4.15
CA GLY A 352 29.31 9.35 3.14
C GLY A 352 27.79 9.39 2.86
N LEU A 353 27.05 10.40 3.30
CA LEU A 353 25.66 10.57 2.83
C LEU A 353 25.65 11.27 1.46
N PRO A 354 24.91 10.74 0.45
CA PRO A 354 24.82 11.40 -0.85
C PRO A 354 24.26 12.82 -0.66
N HIS A 355 24.91 13.81 -1.28
CA HIS A 355 24.44 15.18 -1.22
C HIS A 355 23.03 15.28 -1.85
N LEU A 356 22.08 15.75 -1.06
CA LEU A 356 20.68 15.87 -1.45
C LEU A 356 20.42 17.29 -1.98
N ARG A 357 20.25 17.44 -3.30
CA ARG A 357 19.77 18.71 -3.87
C ARG A 357 18.31 18.58 -4.32
N MET A 358 17.43 19.35 -3.70
CA MET A 358 16.01 19.41 -4.04
C MET A 358 15.69 20.65 -4.86
N ARG A 359 14.88 20.49 -5.91
CA ARG A 359 14.36 21.61 -6.69
C ARG A 359 12.93 21.35 -7.19
N PRO A 360 12.11 22.39 -7.39
CA PRO A 360 10.80 22.23 -8.00
C PRO A 360 10.93 21.72 -9.45
N VAL A 361 9.95 20.93 -9.89
CA VAL A 361 9.88 20.49 -11.30
C VAL A 361 9.67 21.72 -12.21
N PRO A 362 10.50 21.93 -13.25
CA PRO A 362 10.33 23.04 -14.18
C PRO A 362 8.96 23.03 -14.87
N LYS A 363 8.37 24.23 -15.07
CA LYS A 363 7.13 24.37 -15.84
C LYS A 363 7.41 24.22 -17.34
N GLY A 364 6.88 23.14 -17.93
CA GLY A 364 6.99 22.87 -19.36
C GLY A 364 8.29 22.13 -19.71
N GLY A 365 8.18 20.84 -20.02
CA GLY A 365 9.30 20.04 -20.51
C GLY A 365 8.87 18.62 -20.84
N GLY A 366 8.73 18.32 -22.13
CA GLY A 366 8.57 16.97 -22.66
C GLY A 366 9.89 16.19 -22.58
N GLY A 367 10.34 15.89 -21.36
CA GLY A 367 11.50 15.05 -21.10
C GLY A 367 11.16 13.56 -21.10
N SER A 368 12.19 12.72 -21.31
CA SER A 368 12.12 11.27 -21.07
C SER A 368 11.57 10.99 -19.65
N PRO A 369 10.72 9.97 -19.45
CA PRO A 369 10.09 9.74 -18.15
C PRO A 369 11.16 9.43 -17.09
N LEU A 370 11.33 10.37 -16.16
CA LEU A 370 12.26 10.26 -15.04
C LEU A 370 11.89 9.07 -14.13
N PRO A 371 12.89 8.43 -13.48
CA PRO A 371 12.63 7.53 -12.36
C PRO A 371 11.81 8.26 -11.28
N VAL A 372 10.87 7.56 -10.66
CA VAL A 372 10.01 8.11 -9.60
C VAL A 372 10.36 7.41 -8.31
N LEU A 373 10.66 8.18 -7.26
CA LEU A 373 10.94 7.62 -5.93
C LEU A 373 9.74 6.75 -5.49
N PRO A 374 9.97 5.51 -5.03
CA PRO A 374 8.88 4.64 -4.61
C PRO A 374 8.03 5.28 -3.50
N ASP A 375 6.73 5.04 -3.54
CA ASP A 375 5.78 5.63 -2.58
C ASP A 375 6.16 5.29 -1.13
N VAL A 376 6.55 4.04 -0.88
CA VAL A 376 6.98 3.55 0.44
C VAL A 376 8.29 4.18 0.95
N ALA A 377 9.10 4.76 0.05
CA ALA A 377 10.31 5.52 0.40
C ALA A 377 10.05 7.01 0.56
N THR A 378 8.91 7.49 0.05
CA THR A 378 8.56 8.93 0.09
C THR A 378 8.09 9.34 1.49
N TRP A 379 7.34 8.47 2.16
CA TRP A 379 6.65 8.74 3.41
C TRP A 379 7.25 7.97 4.59
N VAL A 380 7.12 8.51 5.81
CA VAL A 380 7.40 7.74 7.02
C VAL A 380 6.46 6.55 7.09
N LEU A 381 7.02 5.36 7.36
CA LEU A 381 6.24 4.12 7.46
C LEU A 381 5.16 4.23 8.56
N PRO A 382 3.93 3.72 8.33
CA PRO A 382 2.84 3.85 9.30
C PRO A 382 3.18 3.25 10.66
N ASP A 383 3.83 2.09 10.69
CA ASP A 383 4.25 1.44 11.94
C ASP A 383 5.17 2.32 12.76
N LEU A 384 6.14 2.96 12.10
CA LEU A 384 7.09 3.86 12.73
C LEU A 384 6.42 5.13 13.24
N HIS A 385 5.49 5.69 12.46
CA HIS A 385 4.71 6.85 12.87
C HIS A 385 3.83 6.55 14.10
N LEU A 386 3.15 5.41 14.10
CA LEU A 386 2.29 4.99 15.21
C LEU A 386 3.08 4.77 16.51
N LEU A 387 4.26 4.15 16.43
CA LEU A 387 5.16 4.02 17.58
C LEU A 387 5.65 5.38 18.08
N ARG A 388 6.12 6.26 17.17
CA ARG A 388 6.63 7.61 17.53
C ARG A 388 5.59 8.49 18.20
N THR A 389 4.33 8.36 17.81
CA THR A 389 3.22 9.16 18.35
C THR A 389 2.60 8.56 19.61
N GLY A 390 3.03 7.37 20.05
CA GLY A 390 2.43 6.70 21.20
C GLY A 390 1.06 6.07 20.91
N ALA A 391 0.61 6.03 19.64
CA ALA A 391 -0.73 5.59 19.28
C ALA A 391 -0.92 4.08 19.43
N ILE A 392 0.16 3.30 19.37
CA ILE A 392 0.18 1.85 19.64
C ILE A 392 1.49 1.46 20.34
N ASP A 393 1.43 0.36 21.10
CA ASP A 393 2.61 -0.35 21.60
C ASP A 393 3.16 -1.37 20.59
N ALA A 394 4.39 -1.82 20.81
CA ALA A 394 5.07 -2.81 19.97
C ALA A 394 4.30 -4.14 19.88
N ASP A 395 3.57 -4.55 20.92
CA ASP A 395 2.76 -5.78 20.91
C ASP A 395 1.61 -5.74 19.92
N ARG A 396 1.16 -4.55 19.51
CA ARG A 396 0.15 -4.40 18.45
C ARG A 396 0.76 -4.47 17.06
N LEU A 397 2.09 -4.44 16.93
CA LEU A 397 2.75 -4.53 15.63
C LEU A 397 2.67 -5.93 15.03
N HIS A 398 2.88 -6.00 13.70
CA HIS A 398 3.10 -7.28 13.06
C HIS A 398 4.39 -7.89 13.64
N PRO A 399 4.46 -9.17 14.02
CA PRO A 399 5.62 -9.72 14.73
C PRO A 399 6.96 -9.49 14.02
N LEU A 400 7.01 -9.63 12.68
CA LEU A 400 8.20 -9.33 11.88
C LEU A 400 8.60 -7.84 11.87
N VAL A 401 7.61 -6.94 11.98
CA VAL A 401 7.84 -5.48 12.07
C VAL A 401 8.30 -5.12 13.48
N ALA A 402 7.65 -5.67 14.50
CA ALA A 402 8.01 -5.48 15.90
C ALA A 402 9.49 -5.86 16.15
N ALA A 403 9.89 -7.04 15.67
CA ALA A 403 11.26 -7.53 15.80
C ALA A 403 12.29 -6.64 15.10
N ALA A 404 11.91 -5.95 14.02
CA ALA A 404 12.81 -5.09 13.26
C ALA A 404 12.86 -3.64 13.78
N LEU A 405 11.76 -3.11 14.32
CA LEU A 405 11.68 -1.74 14.82
C LEU A 405 12.06 -1.62 16.30
N VAL A 406 11.86 -2.68 17.08
CA VAL A 406 12.16 -2.74 18.52
C VAL A 406 12.99 -4.00 18.81
N PRO A 407 14.32 -3.98 18.53
CA PRO A 407 15.19 -5.12 18.78
C PRO A 407 15.14 -5.55 20.26
N GLY A 408 15.05 -6.86 20.51
CA GLY A 408 14.89 -7.42 21.86
C GLY A 408 13.45 -7.42 22.38
N HIS A 409 12.48 -6.90 21.63
CA HIS A 409 11.07 -7.06 21.97
C HIS A 409 10.66 -8.53 21.80
N HIS A 410 10.29 -9.15 22.91
CA HIS A 410 9.61 -10.42 22.92
C HIS A 410 8.11 -10.16 22.99
N PRO A 411 7.30 -10.71 22.08
CA PRO A 411 5.87 -10.55 22.13
C PRO A 411 5.38 -11.00 23.49
N VAL A 412 4.75 -10.10 24.24
CA VAL A 412 4.02 -10.53 25.42
C VAL A 412 2.81 -11.29 24.89
N ALA A 413 2.66 -12.55 25.30
CA ALA A 413 1.46 -13.30 24.98
C ALA A 413 0.27 -12.57 25.60
N VAL A 414 -0.40 -11.72 24.82
CA VAL A 414 -1.65 -11.10 25.23
C VAL A 414 -2.62 -12.26 25.43
N PRO A 415 -3.19 -12.47 26.64
CA PRO A 415 -4.19 -13.49 26.84
C PRO A 415 -5.34 -13.19 25.88
N ARG A 416 -5.55 -14.08 24.92
CA ARG A 416 -6.74 -14.04 24.11
C ARG A 416 -7.92 -14.43 24.96
N ALA A 417 -8.72 -13.43 25.27
CA ALA A 417 -10.15 -13.64 25.36
C ALA A 417 -10.79 -12.67 24.37
N PRO A 418 -11.39 -13.14 23.25
CA PRO A 418 -12.71 -12.57 22.97
C PRO A 418 -13.49 -12.69 24.29
N ASP A 419 -14.13 -11.60 24.72
CA ASP A 419 -15.07 -11.64 25.84
C ASP A 419 -15.88 -12.95 25.72
N PRO A 420 -15.85 -13.85 26.71
CA PRO A 420 -16.23 -15.24 26.50
C PRO A 420 -17.62 -15.29 25.84
N PRO A 421 -17.76 -15.95 24.68
CA PRO A 421 -19.04 -16.08 24.02
C PRO A 421 -20.01 -16.74 25.01
N GLY A 422 -21.18 -16.13 25.21
CA GLY A 422 -22.22 -16.71 26.04
C GLY A 422 -22.33 -16.16 27.47
N ARG A 423 -21.68 -15.05 27.85
CA ARG A 423 -22.13 -14.34 29.06
C ARG A 423 -23.57 -13.84 28.85
N PRO A 424 -24.54 -14.27 29.67
CA PRO A 424 -25.92 -13.88 29.47
C PRO A 424 -26.07 -12.37 29.63
N ARG A 425 -26.77 -11.76 28.69
CA ARG A 425 -27.11 -10.34 28.69
C ARG A 425 -28.28 -10.11 29.63
N ILE A 426 -28.20 -9.06 30.42
CA ILE A 426 -29.26 -8.70 31.35
C ILE A 426 -30.18 -7.67 30.69
N VAL A 427 -31.48 -7.91 30.74
CA VAL A 427 -32.54 -7.04 30.23
C VAL A 427 -33.58 -6.84 31.33
N GLU A 428 -34.09 -5.62 31.47
CA GLU A 428 -35.21 -5.34 32.36
C GLU A 428 -36.53 -5.74 31.67
N CYS A 429 -37.22 -6.73 32.25
CA CYS A 429 -38.45 -7.29 31.71
C CYS A 429 -39.54 -7.21 32.78
N ARG A 430 -40.57 -6.40 32.53
CA ARG A 430 -41.74 -6.23 33.44
C ARG A 430 -41.36 -5.88 34.90
N GLY A 431 -40.21 -5.23 35.12
CA GLY A 431 -39.72 -4.81 36.45
C GLY A 431 -38.63 -5.71 37.05
N ASP A 432 -38.35 -6.86 36.45
CA ASP A 432 -37.32 -7.82 36.89
C ASP A 432 -36.13 -7.88 35.93
N ARG A 433 -34.98 -8.33 36.42
CA ARG A 433 -33.76 -8.50 35.61
C ARG A 433 -33.71 -9.91 35.02
N HIS A 434 -33.94 -10.03 33.73
CA HIS A 434 -33.93 -11.30 32.98
C HIS A 434 -32.61 -11.46 32.20
N ARG A 435 -32.24 -12.71 31.95
CA ARG A 435 -31.04 -13.16 31.24
C ARG A 435 -31.39 -13.65 29.86
N ILE A 436 -30.58 -13.27 28.88
CA ILE A 436 -30.64 -13.76 27.51
C ILE A 436 -29.28 -14.38 27.19
N GLY A 437 -29.25 -15.62 26.74
CA GLY A 437 -28.01 -16.36 26.48
C GLY A 437 -28.17 -17.36 25.35
N LEU A 438 -27.05 -17.95 24.93
CA LEU A 438 -27.07 -18.99 23.90
C LEU A 438 -27.49 -20.32 24.52
N VAL A 439 -28.50 -20.96 23.94
CA VAL A 439 -28.94 -22.33 24.23
C VAL A 439 -29.00 -23.06 22.90
N ASP A 440 -28.32 -24.19 22.80
CA ASP A 440 -28.21 -25.00 21.57
C ASP A 440 -27.85 -24.17 20.33
N GLY A 441 -26.88 -23.25 20.49
CA GLY A 441 -26.38 -22.43 19.37
C GLY A 441 -27.29 -21.30 18.93
N VAL A 442 -28.34 -20.97 19.70
CA VAL A 442 -29.30 -19.90 19.39
C VAL A 442 -29.52 -19.00 20.61
N LEU A 443 -29.60 -17.68 20.38
CA LEU A 443 -29.89 -16.70 21.42
C LEU A 443 -31.34 -16.82 21.93
N GLN A 444 -31.50 -17.13 23.21
CA GLN A 444 -32.79 -17.40 23.86
C GLN A 444 -32.93 -16.66 25.21
N PRO A 445 -34.16 -16.31 25.63
CA PRO A 445 -34.42 -15.81 26.97
C PRO A 445 -34.40 -16.96 27.98
N LEU A 446 -33.53 -16.90 28.98
CA LEU A 446 -33.28 -17.99 29.93
C LEU A 446 -34.25 -18.03 31.11
N ASP A 447 -34.92 -16.90 31.39
CA ASP A 447 -35.80 -16.74 32.55
C ASP A 447 -37.29 -16.78 32.19
N HIS A 448 -37.63 -17.37 31.03
CA HIS A 448 -39.00 -17.59 30.57
C HIS A 448 -39.25 -19.06 30.22
N ASP A 449 -40.46 -19.55 30.51
CA ASP A 449 -40.87 -20.88 30.07
C ASP A 449 -41.17 -20.90 28.56
N PRO A 450 -40.84 -21.98 27.81
CA PRO A 450 -41.12 -22.07 26.38
C PRO A 450 -42.60 -21.84 26.00
N THR A 451 -43.55 -22.21 26.86
CA THR A 451 -44.98 -21.97 26.62
C THR A 451 -45.35 -20.49 26.74
N GLU A 452 -44.71 -19.77 27.67
CA GLU A 452 -44.85 -18.32 27.81
C GLU A 452 -44.29 -17.62 26.57
N ILE A 453 -43.09 -17.99 26.14
CA ILE A 453 -42.48 -17.45 24.92
C ILE A 453 -43.38 -17.65 23.70
N ARG A 454 -43.90 -18.88 23.52
CA ARG A 454 -44.78 -19.18 22.37
C ARG A 454 -46.07 -18.37 22.39
N ARG A 455 -46.65 -18.14 23.58
CA ARG A 455 -47.84 -17.28 23.73
C ARG A 455 -47.52 -15.84 23.34
N GLU A 456 -46.38 -15.32 23.80
CA GLU A 456 -45.96 -13.94 23.52
C GLU A 456 -45.66 -13.75 22.02
N GLU A 457 -45.03 -14.72 21.37
CA GLU A 457 -44.83 -14.71 19.91
C GLU A 457 -46.15 -14.68 19.13
N LEU A 458 -47.17 -15.42 19.58
CA LEU A 458 -48.51 -15.36 18.99
C LEU A 458 -49.17 -13.98 19.18
N LEU A 459 -48.99 -13.35 20.34
CA LEU A 459 -49.49 -12.00 20.59
C LEU A 459 -48.82 -10.99 19.66
N VAL A 460 -47.51 -11.10 19.44
CA VAL A 460 -46.76 -10.26 18.49
C VAL A 460 -47.30 -10.40 17.08
N ALA A 461 -47.58 -11.64 16.63
CA ALA A 461 -48.18 -11.89 15.32
C ALA A 461 -49.56 -11.23 15.17
N LEU A 462 -50.28 -11.07 16.27
CA LEU A 462 -51.57 -10.38 16.36
C LEU A 462 -51.44 -8.89 16.70
N THR A 463 -50.30 -8.26 16.40
CA THR A 463 -49.98 -6.83 16.63
C THR A 463 -49.75 -6.41 18.08
N GLY A 464 -49.62 -7.37 19.00
CA GLY A 464 -49.23 -7.13 20.38
C GLY A 464 -47.79 -6.65 20.54
N THR A 465 -47.52 -5.87 21.59
CA THR A 465 -46.15 -5.43 21.92
C THR A 465 -45.36 -6.60 22.51
N PRO A 466 -44.22 -7.00 21.91
CA PRO A 466 -43.40 -8.09 22.44
C PRO A 466 -42.84 -7.76 23.82
N LEU A 467 -42.55 -8.79 24.61
CA LEU A 467 -41.75 -8.67 25.83
C LEU A 467 -40.40 -7.98 25.57
N PRO A 468 -39.87 -7.19 26.53
CA PRO A 468 -38.53 -6.61 26.43
C PRO A 468 -37.43 -7.61 26.09
N CYS A 469 -37.50 -8.85 26.61
CA CYS A 469 -36.55 -9.91 26.26
C CYS A 469 -36.62 -10.27 24.76
N LEU A 470 -37.82 -10.42 24.20
CA LEU A 470 -38.02 -10.73 22.78
C LEU A 470 -37.63 -9.54 21.89
N GLN A 471 -37.89 -8.31 22.34
CA GLN A 471 -37.44 -7.08 21.68
C GLN A 471 -35.91 -7.02 21.63
N ALA A 472 -35.22 -7.30 22.73
CA ALA A 472 -33.76 -7.31 22.79
C ALA A 472 -33.14 -8.38 21.87
N ILE A 473 -33.77 -9.55 21.75
CA ILE A 473 -33.35 -10.59 20.79
C ILE A 473 -33.59 -10.13 19.35
N ASP A 474 -34.75 -9.54 19.05
CA ASP A 474 -35.05 -9.02 17.71
C ASP A 474 -34.06 -7.91 17.31
N GLU A 475 -33.78 -6.96 18.20
CA GLU A 475 -32.79 -5.90 17.99
C GLU A 475 -31.39 -6.46 17.75
N ALA A 476 -30.97 -7.48 18.52
CA ALA A 476 -29.69 -8.15 18.29
C ALA A 476 -29.59 -8.79 16.89
N HIS A 477 -30.69 -9.31 16.33
CA HIS A 477 -30.71 -9.86 14.98
C HIS A 477 -30.71 -8.78 13.88
N ARG A 478 -31.36 -7.63 14.12
CA ARG A 478 -31.55 -6.60 13.09
C ARG A 478 -30.45 -5.55 13.07
N SER A 479 -30.11 -4.98 14.24
CA SER A 479 -29.18 -3.88 14.38
C SER A 479 -28.37 -4.01 15.67
N PRO A 480 -27.50 -5.04 15.78
CA PRO A 480 -26.73 -5.25 16.99
C PRO A 480 -25.78 -4.08 17.29
N HIS A 481 -25.50 -3.84 18.56
CA HIS A 481 -24.56 -2.78 18.97
C HIS A 481 -23.16 -2.92 18.36
N CYS A 482 -22.74 -4.15 17.99
CA CYS A 482 -21.46 -4.41 17.35
C CYS A 482 -21.49 -4.25 15.82
N LEU A 483 -22.61 -3.83 15.23
CA LEU A 483 -22.79 -3.74 13.77
C LEU A 483 -21.73 -2.87 13.10
N SER A 484 -21.30 -1.77 13.73
CA SER A 484 -20.22 -0.93 13.23
C SER A 484 -18.91 -1.71 13.07
N GLY A 485 -18.52 -2.48 14.08
CA GLY A 485 -17.32 -3.33 14.04
C GLY A 485 -17.44 -4.50 13.05
N VAL A 486 -18.65 -5.01 12.83
CA VAL A 486 -18.92 -6.02 11.79
C VAL A 486 -18.76 -5.41 10.40
N ARG A 487 -19.34 -4.21 10.17
CA ARG A 487 -19.18 -3.44 8.93
C ARG A 487 -17.71 -3.21 8.62
N GLU A 488 -16.93 -2.68 9.55
CA GLU A 488 -15.51 -2.41 9.32
C GLU A 488 -14.75 -3.67 8.88
N ARG A 489 -14.94 -4.79 9.58
CA ARG A 489 -14.33 -6.07 9.21
C ARG A 489 -14.71 -6.50 7.79
N LEU A 490 -15.99 -6.43 7.43
CA LEU A 490 -16.46 -6.76 6.08
C LEU A 490 -15.90 -5.83 5.01
N HIS A 491 -15.78 -4.52 5.29
CA HIS A 491 -15.17 -3.56 4.37
C HIS A 491 -13.68 -3.84 4.17
N HIS A 492 -12.97 -4.28 5.21
CA HIS A 492 -11.55 -4.62 5.16
C HIS A 492 -11.25 -6.05 4.69
N GLY A 493 -12.29 -6.85 4.38
CA GLY A 493 -12.15 -8.23 3.90
C GLY A 493 -12.01 -9.29 4.98
N ASP A 494 -12.14 -8.94 6.26
CA ASP A 494 -12.14 -9.86 7.39
C ASP A 494 -13.53 -10.49 7.60
N THR A 495 -13.96 -11.30 6.63
CA THR A 495 -15.26 -12.01 6.73
C THR A 495 -15.26 -13.00 7.89
N ALA A 496 -14.14 -13.67 8.16
CA ALA A 496 -14.04 -14.66 9.24
C ALA A 496 -14.21 -14.00 10.62
N GLY A 497 -13.53 -12.88 10.87
CA GLY A 497 -13.72 -12.13 12.12
C GLY A 497 -15.10 -11.50 12.23
N ALA A 498 -15.68 -11.03 11.13
CA ALA A 498 -17.05 -10.51 11.12
C ALA A 498 -18.07 -11.59 11.53
N LEU A 499 -17.97 -12.78 10.94
CA LEU A 499 -18.83 -13.91 11.27
C LEU A 499 -18.60 -14.40 12.70
N ALA A 500 -17.36 -14.50 13.16
CA ALA A 500 -17.07 -14.88 14.55
C ALA A 500 -17.71 -13.95 15.59
N VAL A 501 -17.77 -12.63 15.31
CA VAL A 501 -18.47 -11.66 16.17
C VAL A 501 -19.99 -11.90 16.15
N VAL A 502 -20.56 -12.16 14.97
CA VAL A 502 -22.01 -12.41 14.82
C VAL A 502 -22.41 -13.75 15.45
N GLU A 503 -21.65 -14.81 15.22
CA GLU A 503 -21.85 -16.14 15.80
C GLU A 503 -21.66 -16.12 17.32
N GLY A 504 -20.70 -15.36 17.84
CA GLY A 504 -20.54 -15.18 19.29
C GLY A 504 -21.70 -14.42 19.94
N LEU A 505 -22.40 -13.59 19.16
CA LEU A 505 -23.54 -12.79 19.61
C LEU A 505 -24.87 -13.56 19.54
N LEU A 506 -25.18 -14.12 18.36
CA LEU A 506 -26.49 -14.70 18.04
C LEU A 506 -26.48 -16.23 18.17
N GLY A 507 -25.30 -16.82 18.15
CA GLY A 507 -25.07 -18.24 18.05
C GLY A 507 -24.82 -18.70 16.61
N PRO A 508 -24.11 -19.83 16.42
CA PRO A 508 -23.74 -20.34 15.09
C PRO A 508 -24.95 -20.80 14.25
N ASP A 509 -26.05 -21.20 14.91
CA ASP A 509 -27.26 -21.72 14.24
C ASP A 509 -28.34 -20.64 14.06
N ALA A 510 -28.01 -19.37 14.31
CA ALA A 510 -28.95 -18.26 14.22
C ALA A 510 -29.38 -17.99 12.78
N VAL A 511 -30.71 -17.98 12.56
CA VAL A 511 -31.29 -17.54 11.29
C VAL A 511 -31.48 -16.02 11.32
N LEU A 512 -30.73 -15.32 10.48
CA LEU A 512 -30.76 -13.86 10.44
C LEU A 512 -32.13 -13.32 9.98
N ARG A 513 -32.69 -12.43 10.80
CA ARG A 513 -33.91 -11.68 10.50
C ARG A 513 -33.61 -10.53 9.51
N GLY A 514 -34.66 -9.99 8.90
CA GLY A 514 -34.51 -8.80 8.06
C GLY A 514 -34.07 -7.58 8.88
N GLY A 515 -33.06 -6.86 8.41
CA GLY A 515 -32.48 -5.71 9.11
C GLY A 515 -31.06 -5.41 8.65
N ALA A 516 -30.48 -4.34 9.21
CA ALA A 516 -29.20 -3.80 8.80
C ALA A 516 -28.06 -4.83 8.85
N LEU A 517 -28.02 -5.74 9.83
CA LEU A 517 -27.01 -6.80 9.88
C LEU A 517 -27.07 -7.73 8.66
N ARG A 518 -28.27 -8.19 8.31
CA ARG A 518 -28.48 -9.08 7.16
C ARG A 518 -28.14 -8.36 5.86
N ASP A 519 -28.53 -7.10 5.72
CA ASP A 519 -28.25 -6.29 4.53
C ASP A 519 -26.74 -6.12 4.29
N GLU A 520 -25.95 -5.89 5.36
CA GLU A 520 -24.50 -5.78 5.27
C GLU A 520 -23.82 -7.10 4.85
N LEU A 521 -24.29 -8.23 5.38
CA LEU A 521 -23.78 -9.55 5.02
C LEU A 521 -24.14 -9.94 3.58
N LEU A 522 -25.35 -9.60 3.13
CA LEU A 522 -25.76 -9.77 1.74
C LEU A 522 -24.92 -8.91 0.81
N ALA A 523 -24.72 -7.63 1.12
CA ALA A 523 -23.87 -6.74 0.33
C ALA A 523 -22.41 -7.25 0.25
N ALA A 524 -21.88 -7.82 1.34
CA ALA A 524 -20.57 -8.45 1.33
C ALA A 524 -20.51 -9.71 0.45
N ALA A 525 -21.56 -10.53 0.46
CA ALA A 525 -21.68 -11.70 -0.41
C ALA A 525 -21.75 -11.30 -1.90
N GLU A 526 -22.52 -10.26 -2.23
CA GLU A 526 -22.62 -9.71 -3.59
C GLU A 526 -21.27 -9.19 -4.10
N ARG A 527 -20.49 -8.50 -3.25
CA ARG A 527 -19.11 -8.06 -3.61
C ARG A 527 -18.22 -9.25 -3.93
N ARG A 528 -18.31 -10.35 -3.17
CA ARG A 528 -17.56 -11.60 -3.43
C ARG A 528 -17.96 -12.25 -4.76
N ILE A 529 -19.26 -12.28 -5.07
CA ILE A 529 -19.75 -12.80 -6.35
C ILE A 529 -19.23 -11.94 -7.50
N THR A 530 -19.34 -10.61 -7.38
CA THR A 530 -18.82 -9.65 -8.37
C THR A 530 -17.34 -9.85 -8.63
N TYR A 531 -16.55 -10.03 -7.57
CA TYR A 531 -15.12 -10.36 -7.69
C TYR A 531 -14.88 -11.71 -8.37
N GLY A 532 -15.65 -12.74 -8.03
CA GLY A 532 -15.58 -14.04 -8.68
C GLY A 532 -15.85 -13.96 -10.19
N LEU A 533 -16.88 -13.20 -10.58
CA LEU A 533 -17.19 -12.94 -11.99
C LEU A 533 -16.06 -12.20 -12.71
N PHE A 534 -15.47 -11.18 -12.06
CA PHE A 534 -14.30 -10.46 -12.57
C PHE A 534 -13.12 -11.42 -12.79
N ARG A 535 -12.79 -12.24 -11.79
CA ARG A 535 -11.71 -13.22 -11.87
C ARG A 535 -11.94 -14.26 -12.95
N ALA A 536 -13.18 -14.68 -13.17
CA ALA A 536 -13.53 -15.62 -14.22
C ALA A 536 -13.55 -14.99 -15.63
N GLY A 537 -13.43 -13.66 -15.74
CA GLY A 537 -13.56 -12.94 -17.02
C GLY A 537 -15.00 -12.95 -17.55
N LEU A 538 -15.98 -13.21 -16.69
CA LEU A 538 -17.40 -13.30 -17.03
C LEU A 538 -18.14 -11.96 -16.92
N THR A 539 -17.47 -10.94 -16.40
CA THR A 539 -17.93 -9.57 -16.48
C THR A 539 -17.65 -9.08 -17.90
N GLY A 540 -18.70 -8.70 -18.65
CA GLY A 540 -18.55 -8.03 -19.94
C GLY A 540 -17.60 -6.82 -19.85
N PRO A 541 -17.24 -6.18 -20.99
CA PRO A 541 -16.37 -5.00 -20.94
C PRO A 541 -16.95 -3.99 -19.94
N ALA A 542 -16.10 -3.50 -19.03
CA ALA A 542 -16.50 -2.57 -17.98
C ALA A 542 -17.39 -1.45 -18.56
N PRO A 543 -18.46 -1.02 -17.85
CA PRO A 543 -19.26 0.11 -18.28
C PRO A 543 -18.33 1.31 -18.55
N GLY A 544 -18.26 1.76 -19.81
CA GLY A 544 -17.40 2.87 -20.23
C GLY A 544 -16.23 2.52 -21.15
N ARG A 545 -15.89 1.24 -21.39
CA ARG A 545 -14.99 0.89 -22.51
C ARG A 545 -15.79 0.67 -23.79
N ILE A 546 -16.09 1.76 -24.48
CA ILE A 546 -16.47 1.70 -25.91
C ILE A 546 -15.28 1.06 -26.64
N ARG A 547 -15.47 -0.13 -27.20
CA ARG A 547 -14.50 -0.71 -28.14
C ARG A 547 -14.31 0.31 -29.28
N PRO A 548 -13.08 0.67 -29.69
CA PRO A 548 -12.92 1.32 -30.97
C PRO A 548 -13.55 0.41 -32.02
N GLY A 549 -14.55 0.92 -32.73
CA GLY A 549 -15.14 0.21 -33.87
C GLY A 549 -14.05 -0.15 -34.88
N PRO A 550 -14.30 -1.14 -35.75
CA PRO A 550 -13.32 -1.55 -36.76
C PRO A 550 -12.88 -0.33 -37.58
N THR A 551 -11.57 -0.18 -37.72
CA THR A 551 -10.92 0.85 -38.54
C THR A 551 -11.55 0.87 -39.93
N ARG A 552 -12.21 1.99 -40.26
CA ARG A 552 -12.66 2.25 -41.63
C ARG A 552 -11.42 2.33 -42.55
N PRO A 553 -11.51 1.85 -43.80
CA PRO A 553 -10.40 1.94 -44.74
C PRO A 553 -10.01 3.41 -44.99
N HIS A 554 -8.71 3.68 -45.02
CA HIS A 554 -8.16 4.98 -45.40
C HIS A 554 -8.48 5.25 -46.87
N ASP A 555 -9.41 6.15 -47.14
CA ASP A 555 -9.50 6.80 -48.45
C ASP A 555 -8.42 7.88 -48.55
N HIS A 556 -7.46 7.63 -49.43
CA HIS A 556 -6.46 8.61 -49.86
C HIS A 556 -7.15 9.78 -50.56
N ARG A 557 -7.16 10.95 -49.92
CA ARG A 557 -7.34 12.23 -50.64
C ARG A 557 -6.04 13.01 -50.68
N SER A 558 -5.41 12.97 -51.85
CA SER A 558 -4.31 13.83 -52.24
C SER A 558 -4.79 15.27 -52.35
N HIS A 559 -4.21 16.20 -51.58
CA HIS A 559 -4.37 17.63 -51.80
C HIS A 559 -3.24 18.13 -52.72
N PRO A 560 -3.54 18.77 -53.87
CA PRO A 560 -2.54 19.43 -54.69
C PRO A 560 -2.17 20.79 -54.07
N ARG A 561 -0.87 21.11 -54.08
CA ARG A 561 -0.34 22.44 -53.77
C ARG A 561 -0.43 23.30 -55.02
N ASP A 562 -1.31 24.31 -55.02
CA ASP A 562 -1.23 25.39 -55.99
C ASP A 562 -0.28 26.48 -55.50
N THR A 563 0.77 26.68 -56.29
CA THR A 563 1.68 27.82 -56.27
C THR A 563 1.05 28.97 -57.04
N THR A 564 0.86 30.13 -56.41
CA THR A 564 0.63 31.39 -57.12
C THR A 564 1.86 32.28 -56.98
N GLY A 565 2.55 32.45 -58.09
CA GLY A 565 3.44 33.58 -58.31
C GLY A 565 2.69 34.69 -59.05
N ARG A 566 2.79 35.91 -58.53
CA ARG A 566 3.15 37.10 -59.31
C ARG A 566 3.54 38.23 -58.38
#